data_AF-X7ZXH4-F1
#
_entry.id   AF-X7ZXH4-F1
#
_cell.length_a   1.000
_cell.length_b   1.000
_cell.length_c   1.000
_cell.angle_alpha   90.00
_cell.angle_beta   90.00
_cell.angle_gamma   90.00
#
_symmetry.space_group_name_H-M   'P 1'
#
loop_
_entity.id
_entity.type
_entity.pdbx_description
1 polymer ?
#
loop_
_entity_poly.entity_id
_entity_poly.type
_entity_poly.pdbx_seq_one_letter_code
_entity_poly.pdbx_strand_id
1 'polypeptide(L)' 'MDRDRCEGNAVCMGIAPDIFELDDEDYAVVKTDPIPPDREQLAEQAIAECPRAP' A
#
# COMPACT_ATOMS: atom_id res chain seq x y z
N MET A 1 2.50 1.46 -6.93
CA MET A 1 1.74 2.62 -6.43
C MET A 1 1.87 3.75 -7.43
N ASP A 2 0.77 4.40 -7.79
CA ASP A 2 0.80 5.60 -8.62
C ASP A 2 0.97 6.81 -7.69
N ARG A 3 2.16 7.44 -7.72
CA ARG A 3 2.51 8.53 -6.80
C ARG A 3 1.63 9.77 -7.06
N ASP A 4 1.22 10.00 -8.30
CA ASP A 4 0.37 11.15 -8.68
C ASP A 4 -1.06 11.01 -8.14
N ARG A 5 -1.49 9.77 -7.84
CA ARG A 5 -2.82 9.47 -7.28
C ARG A 5 -2.83 9.29 -5.77
N CYS A 6 -1.66 9.08 -5.16
CA CYS A 6 -1.56 8.82 -3.74
C CYS A 6 -1.72 10.13 -2.95
N GLU A 7 -2.64 10.14 -1.98
CA GLU A 7 -2.99 11.30 -1.15
C GLU A 7 -2.71 11.05 0.34
N GLY A 8 -1.82 10.11 0.67
CA GLY A 8 -1.41 9.85 2.07
C GLY A 8 -2.48 9.29 2.99
N ASN A 9 -3.57 8.69 2.46
CA ASN A 9 -4.69 8.16 3.27
C ASN A 9 -4.32 7.03 4.26
N ALA A 10 -3.11 6.46 4.16
CA ALA A 10 -2.60 5.41 5.05
C ALA A 10 -3.43 4.10 5.16
N VAL A 11 -4.49 3.92 4.35
CA VAL A 11 -5.33 2.71 4.37
C VAL A 11 -4.52 1.44 4.13
N CYS A 12 -3.57 1.49 3.19
CA CYS A 12 -2.71 0.35 2.89
C CYS A 12 -1.85 -0.08 4.08
N MET A 13 -1.33 0.86 4.89
CA MET A 13 -0.61 0.54 6.13
C MET A 13 -1.54 -0.03 7.20
N GLY A 14 -2.82 0.39 7.23
CA GLY A 14 -3.80 -0.17 8.16
C GLY A 14 -4.12 -1.64 7.90
N ILE A 15 -4.05 -2.07 6.63
CA ILE A 15 -4.37 -3.44 6.18
C ILE A 15 -3.11 -4.32 6.14
N ALA A 16 -2.01 -3.79 5.61
CA ALA A 16 -0.78 -4.54 5.36
C ALA A 16 0.49 -3.72 5.75
N PRO A 17 0.71 -3.45 7.05
CA PRO A 17 1.85 -2.63 7.54
C PRO A 17 3.22 -3.29 7.35
N ASP A 18 3.25 -4.59 7.09
CA ASP A 18 4.43 -5.37 6.72
C ASP A 18 4.79 -5.24 5.23
N ILE A 19 3.84 -4.78 4.40
CA ILE A 19 4.00 -4.61 2.95
C ILE A 19 4.17 -3.15 2.58
N PHE A 20 3.45 -2.23 3.25
CA PHE A 20 3.42 -0.81 2.92
C PHE A 20 3.93 0.05 4.07
N GLU A 21 4.57 1.16 3.70
CA GLU A 21 4.83 2.29 4.58
C GLU A 21 4.59 3.60 3.84
N LEU A 22 4.50 4.70 4.57
CA LEU A 22 4.59 6.03 4.00
C LEU A 22 6.05 6.49 4.08
N ASP A 23 6.55 7.08 3.00
CA ASP A 23 7.84 7.77 3.01
C ASP A 23 7.75 9.14 3.70
N ASP A 24 8.87 9.87 3.75
CA ASP A 24 8.96 11.19 4.41
C ASP A 24 8.07 12.27 3.77
N GLU A 25 7.50 12.00 2.58
CA GLU A 25 6.59 12.87 1.85
C GLU A 25 5.13 12.37 1.93
N ASP A 26 4.83 11.46 2.87
CA ASP A 26 3.51 10.84 3.08
C ASP A 26 3.00 9.99 1.89
N TYR A 27 3.88 9.53 1.00
CA TYR A 27 3.51 8.66 -0.11
C TYR A 27 3.70 7.18 0.22
N ALA A 28 2.74 6.35 -0.19
CA ALA A 28 2.83 4.91 -0.01
C ALA A 28 3.97 4.30 -0.86
N VAL A 29 4.88 3.59 -0.19
CA VAL A 29 5.95 2.79 -0.79
C VAL A 29 5.81 1.32 -0.35
N VAL A 30 6.39 0.42 -1.13
CA VAL A 30 6.38 -1.03 -0.86
C VAL A 30 7.68 -1.42 -0.18
N LYS A 31 7.57 -2.05 0.99
CA LYS A 31 8.71 -2.49 1.83
C LYS A 31 9.32 -3.80 1.33
N THR A 32 8.50 -4.62 0.69
CA THR A 32 8.86 -5.98 0.27
C THR A 32 8.47 -6.23 -1.19
N ASP A 33 9.46 -6.45 -2.04
CA ASP A 33 9.29 -6.81 -3.46
C ASP A 33 10.29 -7.92 -3.83
N PRO A 34 9.85 -9.12 -4.24
CA PRO A 34 8.46 -9.52 -4.47
C PRO A 34 7.65 -9.71 -3.18
N ILE A 35 6.34 -9.49 -3.26
CA ILE A 35 5.42 -9.77 -2.15
C ILE A 35 5.41 -11.29 -1.87
N PRO A 36 5.58 -11.74 -0.60
CA PRO A 36 5.50 -13.15 -0.26
C PRO A 36 4.12 -13.76 -0.61
N PRO A 37 4.04 -15.03 -1.04
CA PRO A 37 2.76 -15.66 -1.41
C PRO A 37 1.69 -15.64 -0.31
N ASP A 38 2.09 -15.68 0.96
CA ASP A 38 1.18 -15.60 2.12
C ASP A 38 0.66 -14.18 2.39
N ARG A 39 1.15 -13.18 1.64
CA ARG A 39 0.85 -11.75 1.78
C ARG A 39 0.18 -11.14 0.56
N GLU A 40 0.10 -11.87 -0.56
CA GLU A 40 -0.56 -11.42 -1.79
C GLU A 40 -2.00 -10.96 -1.53
N GLN A 41 -2.78 -11.75 -0.76
CA GLN A 41 -4.17 -11.41 -0.46
C GLN A 41 -4.31 -10.09 0.34
N LEU A 42 -3.40 -9.86 1.30
CA LEU A 42 -3.38 -8.61 2.07
C LEU A 42 -2.97 -7.41 1.20
N ALA A 43 -2.03 -7.62 0.28
CA ALA A 43 -1.63 -6.59 -0.67
C ALA A 43 -2.78 -6.22 -1.62
N GLU A 44 -3.48 -7.20 -2.16
CA GLU A 44 -4.66 -7.00 -3.01
C GLU A 44 -5.77 -6.25 -2.26
N GLN A 45 -6.07 -6.65 -1.03
CA GLN A 45 -7.05 -5.97 -0.19
C GLN A 45 -6.66 -4.51 0.06
N ALA A 46 -5.40 -4.24 0.41
CA ALA A 46 -4.89 -2.89 0.63
C ALA A 46 -5.00 -2.00 -0.62
N ILE A 47 -4.80 -2.58 -1.81
CA ILE A 47 -4.97 -1.87 -3.08
C ILE A 47 -6.45 -1.58 -3.34
N ALA A 48 -7.35 -2.55 -3.12
CA ALA A 48 -8.78 -2.41 -3.36
C ALA A 48 -9.47 -1.40 -2.44
N GLU A 49 -9.04 -1.34 -1.17
CA GLU A 49 -9.62 -0.42 -0.17
C GLU A 49 -9.04 1.00 -0.24
N CYS A 50 -8.03 1.23 -1.09
CA CYS A 50 -7.48 2.58 -1.27
C CYS A 50 -8.59 3.51 -1.83
N PRO A 51 -8.87 4.67 -1.20
CA PRO A 51 -9.89 5.62 -1.71
C PRO A 51 -9.58 6.16 -3.11
N ARG A 52 -8.33 6.01 -3.56
CA ARG A 52 -7.84 6.40 -4.88
C ARG A 52 -7.49 5.18 -5.73
N ALA A 53 -7.99 3.99 -5.42
CA ALA A 53 -7.93 2.81 -6.30
C ALA A 53 -8.52 3.14 -7.69
N PRO A 54 -8.03 2.52 -8.78
CA PRO A 54 -8.62 2.66 -10.12
C PRO A 54 -10.13 2.39 -10.16
#